data_AF-A0AA39E0R4-F1
#
_entry.id   AF-A0AA39E0R4-F1
#
_cell.length_a   1.000
_cell.length_b   1.000
_cell.length_c   1.000
_cell.angle_alpha   90.00
_cell.angle_beta   90.00
_cell.angle_gamma   90.00
#
_symmetry.space_group_name_H-M   'P 1'
#
loop_
_entity.id
_entity.type
_entity.pdbx_description
1 polymer ?
#
loop_
_entity_poly.entity_id
_entity_poly.type
_entity_poly.pdbx_seq_one_letter_code
_entity_poly.pdbx_strand_id
1 'polypeptide(L)'
;MVGDYNISPDQEIYGCEVDLLGRAGKVEEAYELIESMPFKPDECVWGPFLGACKAHRFPNSRKLATHRILDLRPNMAGTYVMLLNIYAADGKWGSL
;
A
#
# COMPACT_ATOMS: atom_id res chain seq x y z
N MET A 1 -6.13 -10.62 17.45
CA MET A 1 -5.08 -9.73 18.02
C MET A 1 -5.54 -8.90 19.22
N VAL A 2 -6.66 -8.16 19.17
CA VAL A 2 -7.18 -7.46 20.36
C VAL A 2 -7.87 -8.42 21.37
N GLY A 3 -8.53 -9.47 20.88
CA GLY A 3 -9.28 -10.41 21.73
C GLY A 3 -8.44 -11.52 22.39
N ASP A 4 -7.37 -11.98 21.73
CA ASP A 4 -6.64 -13.19 22.16
C ASP A 4 -5.34 -12.89 22.91
N TYR A 5 -4.72 -11.73 22.64
CA TYR A 5 -3.36 -11.42 23.14
C TYR A 5 -3.27 -10.06 23.85
N ASN A 6 -4.37 -9.31 23.96
CA ASN A 6 -4.42 -7.98 24.60
C ASN A 6 -3.42 -6.96 24.00
N ILE A 7 -3.03 -7.17 22.73
CA ILE A 7 -2.15 -6.26 21.98
C ILE A 7 -3.05 -5.35 21.15
N SER A 8 -2.93 -4.04 21.37
CA SER A 8 -3.51 -3.03 20.48
C SER A 8 -2.68 -2.98 19.19
N PRO A 9 -3.25 -3.34 18.02
CA PRO A 9 -2.54 -3.30 16.77
C PRO A 9 -2.13 -1.85 16.45
N ASP A 10 -0.84 -1.65 16.18
CA ASP A 10 -0.28 -0.41 15.69
C ASP A 10 0.02 -0.51 14.18
N GLN A 11 0.61 0.54 13.60
CA GLN A 11 0.95 0.59 12.18
C GLN A 11 1.85 -0.58 11.75
N GLU A 12 2.76 -1.04 12.63
CA GLU A 12 3.68 -2.13 12.33
C GLU A 12 2.94 -3.46 12.23
N ILE A 13 2.03 -3.73 13.17
CA ILE A 13 1.22 -4.95 13.17
C ILE A 13 0.32 -5.01 11.93
N TYR A 14 -0.37 -3.91 11.59
CA TYR A 14 -1.15 -3.84 10.35
C TYR A 14 -0.26 -3.98 9.11
N GLY A 15 0.92 -3.35 9.10
CA GLY A 15 1.88 -3.47 8.00
C GLY A 15 2.33 -4.92 7.77
N CYS A 16 2.58 -5.66 8.85
CA CYS A 16 2.90 -7.09 8.78
C CYS A 16 1.74 -7.92 8.22
N GLU A 17 0.51 -7.70 8.68
CA GLU A 17 -0.66 -8.41 8.16
C GLU A 17 -0.90 -8.11 6.67
N VAL A 18 -0.75 -6.85 6.27
CA VAL A 18 -0.83 -6.40 4.87
C VAL A 18 0.27 -7.04 4.02
N ASP A 19 1.51 -7.13 4.49
CA ASP A 19 2.60 -7.82 3.79
C ASP A 19 2.28 -9.31 3.59
N LEU A 20 1.76 -9.98 4.63
CA LEU A 20 1.40 -11.39 4.58
C LEU A 20 0.27 -11.66 3.57
N LEU A 21 -0.82 -10.90 3.64
CA LEU A 21 -1.93 -10.99 2.68
C LEU A 21 -1.47 -10.68 1.26
N GLY A 22 -0.63 -9.65 1.13
CA GLY A 22 -0.05 -9.23 -0.14
C GLY A 22 0.78 -10.32 -0.80
N ARG A 23 1.69 -10.97 -0.05
CA ARG A 23 2.51 -12.09 -0.55
C ARG A 23 1.70 -13.34 -0.86
N ALA A 24 0.56 -13.53 -0.19
CA ALA A 24 -0.38 -14.60 -0.49
C ALA A 24 -1.25 -14.32 -1.74
N GLY A 25 -1.10 -13.15 -2.38
CA GLY A 25 -1.91 -12.74 -3.52
C GLY A 25 -3.32 -12.27 -3.16
N LYS A 26 -3.63 -12.12 -1.86
CA LYS A 26 -4.90 -11.65 -1.34
C LYS A 26 -4.91 -10.12 -1.27
N VAL A 27 -4.73 -9.47 -2.42
CA VAL A 27 -4.54 -8.01 -2.48
C VAL A 27 -5.80 -7.26 -2.07
N GLU A 28 -6.98 -7.78 -2.39
CA GLU A 28 -8.26 -7.20 -2.00
C GLU A 28 -8.46 -7.26 -0.49
N GLU A 29 -8.19 -8.42 0.14
CA GLU A 29 -8.26 -8.57 1.61
C GLU A 29 -7.25 -7.64 2.30
N ALA A 30 -6.04 -7.48 1.73
CA ALA A 30 -5.05 -6.54 2.23
C ALA A 30 -5.58 -5.09 2.17
N TYR A 31 -6.32 -4.72 1.13
CA TYR A 31 -6.91 -3.39 1.00
C TYR A 31 -8.06 -3.17 1.99
N GLU A 32 -8.96 -4.14 2.15
CA GLU A 32 -10.05 -4.10 3.13
C GLU A 32 -9.50 -3.94 4.56
N LEU A 33 -8.40 -4.62 4.87
CA LEU A 33 -7.71 -4.48 6.16
C LEU A 33 -7.24 -3.03 6.38
N ILE A 34 -6.64 -2.40 5.36
CA ILE A 34 -6.20 -0.99 5.43
C ILE A 34 -7.38 -0.05 5.64
N GLU A 35 -8.52 -0.28 4.98
CA GLU A 35 -9.73 0.53 5.16
C GLU A 35 -10.37 0.35 6.53
N SER A 36 -10.17 -0.81 7.17
CA SER A 36 -10.69 -1.11 8.52
C SER A 36 -9.87 -0.49 9.66
N MET A 37 -8.70 0.08 9.35
CA MET A 37 -7.80 0.59 10.38
C MET A 37 -8.44 1.72 11.21
N PRO A 38 -8.32 1.70 12.55
CA PRO A 38 -8.90 2.72 13.42
C PRO A 38 -8.11 4.04 13.43
N PHE A 39 -7.06 4.14 12.62
CA PHE A 39 -6.18 5.29 12.50
C PHE A 39 -5.67 5.42 11.06
N LYS A 40 -5.15 6.61 10.72
CA LYS A 40 -4.66 6.90 9.37
C LYS A 40 -3.45 6.01 9.05
N PRO A 41 -3.47 5.19 7.98
CA PRO A 41 -2.35 4.33 7.64
C PRO A 41 -1.13 5.13 7.17
N ASP A 42 0.05 4.69 7.56
CA ASP A 42 1.33 5.29 7.17
C ASP A 42 2.11 4.43 6.15
N GLU A 43 3.37 4.77 5.96
CA GLU A 43 4.29 4.10 5.05
C GLU A 43 4.54 2.62 5.38
N CYS A 44 4.46 2.22 6.66
CA CYS A 44 4.62 0.82 7.07
C CYS A 44 3.48 -0.05 6.53
N VAL A 45 2.32 0.56 6.26
CA VAL A 45 1.15 -0.12 5.70
C VAL A 45 1.09 0.02 4.19
N TRP A 46 1.25 1.24 3.65
CA TRP A 46 1.16 1.47 2.21
C TRP A 46 2.33 0.86 1.42
N GLY A 47 3.53 0.76 2.03
CA GLY A 47 4.71 0.19 1.39
C GLY A 47 4.52 -1.28 0.98
N PRO A 48 4.23 -2.19 1.93
CA PRO A 48 3.95 -3.59 1.63
C PRO A 48 2.78 -3.79 0.66
N PHE A 49 1.68 -3.04 0.85
CA PHE A 49 0.52 -3.09 -0.03
C PHE A 49 0.89 -2.73 -1.48
N LEU A 50 1.72 -1.70 -1.67
CA LEU A 50 2.17 -1.31 -2.99
C LEU A 50 3.06 -2.39 -3.65
N GLY A 51 3.90 -3.05 -2.86
CA GLY A 51 4.65 -4.24 -3.28
C GLY A 51 3.73 -5.35 -3.79
N ALA A 52 2.67 -5.65 -3.04
CA ALA A 52 1.66 -6.63 -3.42
C ALA A 52 0.92 -6.26 -4.71
N CYS A 53 0.49 -5.00 -4.85
CA CYS A 53 -0.16 -4.51 -6.07
C CYS A 53 0.73 -4.67 -7.31
N LYS A 54 2.04 -4.45 -7.17
CA LYS A 54 3.02 -4.64 -8.24
C LYS A 54 3.20 -6.13 -8.59
N ALA A 55 3.27 -7.01 -7.60
CA ALA A 55 3.46 -8.44 -7.80
C ALA A 55 2.24 -9.11 -8.47
N HIS A 56 1.03 -8.72 -8.05
CA HIS A 56 -0.21 -9.38 -8.47
C HIS A 56 -1.03 -8.59 -9.52
N ARG A 57 -0.43 -7.56 -10.13
CA ARG A 57 -1.02 -6.75 -11.22
C ARG A 57 -2.39 -6.16 -10.88
N PHE A 58 -2.61 -5.75 -9.64
CA PHE A 58 -3.86 -5.11 -9.23
C PHE A 58 -3.80 -3.60 -9.58
N PRO A 59 -4.41 -3.13 -10.68
CA PRO A 59 -4.06 -1.82 -11.27
C PRO A 59 -4.69 -0.65 -10.51
N ASN A 60 -5.92 -0.85 -10.01
CA ASN A 60 -6.74 0.22 -9.46
C ASN A 60 -6.20 0.72 -8.11
N SER A 61 -5.72 -0.17 -7.25
CA SER A 61 -5.17 0.23 -5.94
C SER A 61 -3.68 0.59 -5.99
N ARG A 62 -2.93 0.19 -7.03
CA ARG A 62 -1.51 0.54 -7.21
C ARG A 62 -1.28 2.06 -7.31
N LYS A 63 -2.14 2.76 -8.07
CA LYS A 63 -2.09 4.22 -8.20
C LYS A 63 -2.41 4.89 -6.88
N LEU A 64 -3.49 4.45 -6.22
CA LEU A 64 -3.91 4.96 -4.92
C LEU A 64 -2.78 4.83 -3.89
N ALA A 65 -2.22 3.63 -3.72
CA ALA A 65 -1.14 3.38 -2.78
C ALA A 65 0.09 4.25 -3.05
N THR A 66 0.47 4.43 -4.32
CA THR A 66 1.59 5.30 -4.69
C THR A 66 1.32 6.76 -4.36
N HIS A 67 0.10 7.26 -4.63
CA HIS A 67 -0.31 8.60 -4.24
C HIS A 67 -0.29 8.79 -2.71
N ARG A 68 -0.75 7.79 -1.94
CA ARG A 68 -0.69 7.84 -0.47
C ARG A 68 0.74 7.92 0.04
N ILE A 69 1.67 7.14 -0.52
CA ILE A 69 3.09 7.22 -0.16
C ILE A 69 3.69 8.58 -0.56
N LEU A 70 3.25 9.16 -1.67
CA LEU A 70 3.70 10.48 -2.10
C LEU A 70 3.24 11.58 -1.14
N ASP A 71 1.98 11.55 -0.72
CA ASP A 71 1.43 12.48 0.27
C ASP A 71 2.18 12.38 1.61
N LEU A 72 2.59 11.16 2.00
CA LEU A 72 3.36 10.92 3.22
C LEU A 72 4.83 11.34 3.09
N ARG A 73 5.43 11.14 1.92
CA ARG A 73 6.86 11.39 1.66
C ARG A 73 7.09 12.11 0.33
N PRO A 74 6.75 13.41 0.25
CA PRO A 74 6.82 14.18 -1.00
C PRO A 74 8.24 14.47 -1.47
N ASN A 75 9.29 14.22 -0.67
CA ASN A 75 10.68 14.50 -1.05
C ASN A 75 11.47 13.24 -1.45
N MET A 76 10.80 12.07 -1.52
CA MET A 76 11.45 10.82 -1.86
C MET A 76 11.44 10.59 -3.36
N ALA A 77 12.61 10.72 -4.01
CA ALA A 77 12.78 10.49 -5.45
C ALA A 77 12.24 9.11 -5.90
N GLY A 78 12.38 8.08 -5.06
CA GLY A 78 11.85 6.74 -5.34
C GLY A 78 10.34 6.69 -5.55
N THR A 79 9.57 7.51 -4.82
CA THR A 79 8.11 7.56 -4.94
C THR A 79 7.68 8.15 -6.29
N TYR A 80 8.36 9.20 -6.76
CA TYR A 80 8.11 9.78 -8.07
C TYR A 80 8.48 8.85 -9.23
N VAL A 81 9.63 8.18 -9.14
CA VAL A 81 10.04 7.17 -10.13
C VAL A 81 8.98 6.05 -10.22
N MET A 82 8.44 5.65 -9.07
CA MET A 82 7.40 4.63 -9.04
C MET A 82 6.09 5.11 -9.66
N LEU A 83 5.67 6.35 -9.40
CA LEU A 83 4.52 6.98 -10.02
C LEU A 83 4.68 7.04 -11.55
N LEU A 84 5.83 7.51 -12.03
CA LEU A 84 6.17 7.57 -13.46
C LEU A 84 6.08 6.19 -14.11
N ASN A 85 6.63 5.15 -13.46
CA ASN A 85 6.54 3.78 -13.96
C ASN A 85 5.10 3.27 -14.06
N ILE A 86 4.22 3.69 -13.15
CA ILE A 86 2.79 3.35 -13.19
C ILE A 86 2.10 4.06 -14.36
N TYR A 87 2.33 5.36 -14.54
CA TYR A 87 1.78 6.12 -15.68
C TYR A 87 2.30 5.58 -17.03
N ALA A 88 3.58 5.23 -17.11
CA ALA A 88 4.20 4.61 -18.26
C ALA A 88 3.58 3.23 -18.60
N ALA A 89 3.40 2.38 -17.59
CA ALA A 89 2.78 1.06 -17.75
C ALA A 89 1.31 1.13 -18.19
N ASP A 90 0.60 2.19 -17.79
CA ASP A 90 -0.80 2.43 -18.17
C ASP A 90 -0.92 3.19 -19.52
N GLY A 91 0.19 3.43 -20.23
CA GLY A 91 0.20 4.13 -21.53
C GLY A 91 -0.07 5.63 -21.43
N LYS A 92 -0.07 6.21 -20.22
CA LYS A 92 -0.40 7.62 -19.94
C LYS A 92 0.85 8.48 -19.76
N TRP A 93 1.74 8.48 -20.73
CA TRP A 93 3.05 9.15 -20.68
C TRP A 93 3.00 10.70 -20.60
N GLY A 94 1.82 11.33 -20.72
CA GLY A 94 1.67 12.79 -20.84
C GLY A 94 0.71 13.46 -19.85
N SER A 95 0.20 12.75 -18.84
CA SER A 95 -0.67 13.32 -17.80
C SER A 95 0.05 13.32 -16.46
N LEU A 96 0.94 14.28 -16.24
CA LEU A 96 1.47 14.61 -14.91
C LEU A 96 0.67 15.76 -14.29
#